data_AF-A0A9C8FTZ0-F1
#
_entry.id   AF-A0A9C8FTZ0-F1
#
_cell.length_a   1.000
_cell.length_b   1.000
_cell.length_c   1.000
_cell.angle_alpha   90.00
_cell.angle_beta   90.00
_cell.angle_gamma   90.00
#
_symmetry.space_group_name_H-M   'P 1'
#
loop_
_entity.id
_entity.type
_entity.pdbx_description
1 polymer ?
#
loop_
_entity_poly.entity_id
_entity_poly.type
_entity_poly.pdbx_seq_one_letter_code
_entity_poly.pdbx_strand_id
1 'polypeptide(L)' 'MEEYYALDVHRKICAQELQLQPRSVAAAARLFAEGATVPFVSRYRKEATGGLDEEQLLRIE' A
#
# COMPACT_ATOMS: atom_id res chain seq x y z
N MET A 1 -16.70 -9.56 -10.43
CA MET A 1 -16.25 -10.63 -9.49
C MET A 1 -14.80 -11.02 -9.78
N GLU A 2 -14.40 -11.20 -11.04
CA GLU A 2 -12.99 -11.42 -11.44
C GLU A 2 -12.05 -10.24 -11.09
N GLU A 3 -12.51 -9.00 -11.29
CA GLU A 3 -11.70 -7.80 -11.07
C GLU A 3 -11.23 -7.62 -9.61
N TYR A 4 -12.05 -8.05 -8.64
CA TYR A 4 -11.72 -8.02 -7.22
C TYR A 4 -10.63 -9.05 -6.86
N TYR A 5 -10.61 -10.19 -7.54
CA TYR A 5 -9.61 -11.24 -7.34
C TYR A 5 -8.25 -10.86 -7.94
N ALA A 6 -8.25 -10.21 -9.11
CA ALA A 6 -7.04 -9.69 -9.74
C ALA A 6 -6.32 -8.67 -8.85
N LEU A 7 -7.07 -7.80 -8.17
CA LEU A 7 -6.51 -6.80 -7.27
C LEU A 7 -5.79 -7.43 -6.05
N ASP A 8 -6.36 -8.49 -5.47
CA ASP A 8 -5.76 -9.20 -4.33
C ASP A 8 -4.50 -9.98 -4.72
N VAL A 9 -4.51 -10.65 -5.87
CA VAL A 9 -3.33 -11.34 -6.41
C VAL A 9 -2.22 -10.34 -6.74
N HIS A 10 -2.55 -9.24 -7.40
CA HIS A 10 -1.58 -8.20 -7.75
C HIS A 10 -0.94 -7.58 -6.51
N ARG A 11 -1.73 -7.24 -5.49
CA ARG A 11 -1.23 -6.71 -4.20
C ARG A 11 -0.28 -7.70 -3.49
N LYS A 12 -0.56 -9.00 -3.54
CA LYS A 12 0.32 -10.04 -2.97
C LYS A 12 1.65 -10.12 -3.72
N ILE A 13 1.64 -10.03 -5.04
CA ILE A 13 2.85 -10.02 -5.87
C ILE A 13 3.69 -8.77 -5.57
N CYS A 14 3.08 -7.58 -5.59
CA CYS A 14 3.78 -6.33 -5.24
C CYS A 14 4.37 -6.40 -3.83
N ALA A 15 3.63 -6.93 -2.86
CA ALA A 15 4.14 -7.10 -1.50
C ALA A 15 5.37 -8.02 -1.43
N GLN A 16 5.37 -9.13 -2.18
CA GLN A 16 6.52 -10.03 -2.24
C GLN A 16 7.73 -9.39 -2.91
N GLU A 17 7.55 -8.70 -4.04
CA GLU A 17 8.63 -8.01 -4.75
C GLU A 17 9.23 -6.86 -3.93
N LEU A 18 8.40 -6.17 -3.15
CA LEU A 18 8.81 -5.09 -2.26
C LEU A 18 9.29 -5.56 -0.89
N GLN A 19 9.19 -6.87 -0.60
CA GLN A 19 9.46 -7.46 0.73
C GLN A 19 8.65 -6.79 1.86
N LEU A 20 7.43 -6.36 1.55
CA LEU A 20 6.51 -5.71 2.48
C LEU A 20 5.39 -6.65 2.91
N GLN A 21 4.75 -6.31 4.03
CA GLN A 21 3.59 -7.05 4.51
C GLN A 21 2.38 -6.76 3.61
N PRO A 22 1.66 -7.79 3.09
CA PRO A 22 0.52 -7.58 2.19
C PRO A 22 -0.57 -6.68 2.78
N ARG A 23 -0.79 -6.74 4.10
CA ARG A 23 -1.72 -5.86 4.81
C ARG A 23 -1.33 -4.37 4.73
N SER A 24 -0.04 -4.09 4.79
CA SER A 24 0.52 -2.73 4.72
C SER A 24 0.37 -2.16 3.33
N VAL A 25 0.68 -2.98 2.30
CA VAL A 25 0.47 -2.62 0.89
C VAL A 25 -1.00 -2.38 0.59
N ALA A 26 -1.89 -3.25 1.09
CA ALA A 26 -3.33 -3.09 0.90
C ALA A 26 -3.88 -1.82 1.55
N ALA A 27 -3.37 -1.46 2.74
CA ALA A 27 -3.75 -0.24 3.44
C ALA A 27 -3.24 1.01 2.72
N ALA A 28 -1.98 1.02 2.29
CA ALA A 28 -1.41 2.12 1.51
C ALA A 28 -2.15 2.32 0.17
N ALA A 29 -2.37 1.24 -0.59
CA ALA A 29 -3.11 1.29 -1.85
C ALA A 29 -4.54 1.81 -1.69
N ARG A 30 -5.19 1.52 -0.55
CA ARG A 30 -6.51 2.08 -0.24
C ARG A 30 -6.44 3.59 0.02
N LEU A 31 -5.47 4.06 0.79
CA LEU A 31 -5.27 5.48 1.06
C LEU A 31 -4.99 6.25 -0.24
N PHE A 32 -4.18 5.70 -1.15
CA PHE A 32 -3.91 6.30 -2.46
C PHE A 32 -5.15 6.33 -3.35
N ALA A 33 -5.97 5.26 -3.36
CA ALA A 33 -7.25 5.26 -4.06
C ALA A 33 -8.24 6.30 -3.50
N GLU A 34 -8.12 6.65 -2.22
CA GLU A 34 -8.89 7.72 -1.56
C GLU A 34 -8.27 9.13 -1.77
N GLY A 35 -7.17 9.25 -2.52
CA GLY A 35 -6.52 10.51 -2.88
C GLY A 35 -5.45 10.99 -1.89
N ALA A 36 -5.01 10.14 -0.95
CA ALA A 36 -3.86 10.46 -0.10
C ALA A 36 -2.57 10.49 -0.93
N THR A 37 -1.60 11.32 -0.51
CA THR A 37 -0.28 11.40 -1.13
C THR A 37 0.79 10.74 -0.26
N VAL A 38 1.93 10.36 -0.84
CA VAL A 38 3.06 9.79 -0.09
C VAL A 38 3.46 10.64 1.13
N PRO A 39 3.70 11.97 1.03
CA PRO A 39 4.07 12.79 2.20
C PRO A 39 2.97 12.85 3.26
N PHE A 40 1.70 12.75 2.86
CA PHE A 40 0.59 12.70 3.79
C PHE A 40 0.54 11.36 4.54
N VAL A 41 0.70 10.24 3.83
CA VAL A 41 0.64 8.91 4.42
C VAL A 41 1.82 8.67 5.36
N SER A 42 3.04 9.05 4.96
CA SER A 42 4.27 8.87 5.76
C SER A 42 4.24 9.67 7.07
N ARG A 43 3.54 10.81 7.10
CA ARG A 43 3.45 11.72 8.27
C ARG A 43 2.22 11.47 9.14
N TYR A 44 1.05 11.22 8.54
CA TYR A 44 -0.25 11.27 9.25
C TYR A 44 -1.00 9.94 9.28
N ARG A 45 -0.54 8.92 8.53
CA ARG A 45 -1.20 7.60 8.44
C ARG A 45 -0.22 6.44 8.62
N LYS A 46 0.91 6.70 9.30
CA LYS A 46 1.96 5.70 9.54
C LYS A 46 1.45 4.46 10.27
N GLU A 47 0.57 4.63 11.26
CA GLU A 47 -0.03 3.49 11.97
C GLU A 47 -0.97 2.67 11.08
N ALA A 48 -1.72 3.32 10.21
CA ALA A 48 -2.67 2.66 9.31
C ALA A 48 -1.98 1.74 8.29
N THR A 49 -0.74 2.06 7.91
CA THR A 49 0.09 1.25 7.00
C THR A 49 0.99 0.27 7.72
N GLY A 50 0.96 0.20 9.06
CA GLY A 50 1.87 -0.65 9.83
C GLY A 50 3.31 -0.16 9.84
N GLY A 51 3.52 1.15 9.67
CA GLY A 51 4.81 1.80 9.86
C GLY A 51 5.60 2.12 8.60
N LEU A 52 5.00 2.01 7.40
CA LEU A 52 5.71 2.24 6.15
C LEU A 52 6.36 3.63 6.12
N ASP A 53 7.60 3.67 5.64
CA ASP A 53 8.33 4.91 5.41
C ASP A 53 8.08 5.48 4.00
N GLU A 54 8.62 6.66 3.74
CA GLU A 54 8.42 7.38 2.49
C GLU A 54 8.97 6.63 1.27
N GLU A 55 10.13 5.96 1.40
CA GLU A 55 10.72 5.17 0.32
C GLU A 55 9.84 3.95 0.00
N GLN A 56 9.35 3.26 1.02
CA GLN A 56 8.45 2.13 0.85
C GLN A 56 7.11 2.55 0.24
N LEU A 57 6.56 3.70 0.63
CA LEU A 57 5.32 4.24 0.09
C LEU A 57 5.46 4.68 -1.38
N LEU A 58 6.59 5.28 -1.77
CA LEU A 58 6.91 5.62 -3.16
C LEU A 58 6.94 4.41 -4.09
N ARG A 59 7.27 3.23 -3.55
CA ARG A 59 7.29 1.98 -4.33
C ARG A 59 5.91 1.34 -4.48
N ILE A 60 4.91 1.83 -3.74
CA ILE A 60 3.52 1.32 -3.77
C ILE A 60 2.61 2.22 -4.62
N GLU A 61 2.83 3.54 -4.63
CA GLU A 61 2.10 4.51 -5.48
C GLU A 61 2.34 4.23 -6.98
#